data_AF-A0A1B9CJN2-F1
#
_entry.id   AF-A0A1B9CJN2-F1
#
_cell.length_a   1.000
_cell.length_b   1.000
_cell.length_c   1.000
_cell.angle_alpha   90.00
_cell.angle_beta   90.00
_cell.angle_gamma   90.00
#
_symmetry.space_group_name_H-M   'P 1'
#
loop_
_entity.id
_entity.type
_entity.pdbx_description
1 polymer ?
#
loop_
_entity_poly.entity_id
_entity_poly.type
_entity_poly.pdbx_seq_one_letter_code
_entity_poly.pdbx_strand_id
1 'polypeptide(L)'
;MSPDGRRTNAITDVGGIRVGHHHRLDPDATMGAGWARGVTVVLTPPGTVGAVDCRGGAPGTRETDLLDPANTVRYVDAVLLTGGSAYGLAAADGVMRWLEERERGVAMDGGVVPIVPGAVIFDLPVGDWALRPTAEFGYRACEAAAGGEAAPDVGAVGAGVGARAGVLKGGVGTASTMLPCGVTVGAVVVVNSAGDVADRATGLPWMADLVREFALCPPPTEQVEAFAQLPTASGPLENPLNTVIGVVATDAALSAAACRRIAVAAQDGLAHTIRPAHTPYDGDTLFALATGAVEVPPPPDTPGSFSPEMRLAAEVGAAAADCVARAVLAGVFAADSVAGIPTYRDVLPGAFPR
;
A
#
# COMPACT_ATOMS: atom_id res chain seq x y z
N MET A 1 -15.15 9.04 8.30
CA MET A 1 -15.51 10.45 8.01
C MET A 1 -14.98 11.28 9.17
N SER A 2 -14.19 12.32 8.88
CA SER A 2 -13.77 13.27 9.90
C SER A 2 -15.00 14.01 10.48
N PRO A 3 -14.89 14.57 11.70
CA PRO A 3 -15.98 15.29 12.36
C PRO A 3 -16.55 16.49 11.58
N ASP A 4 -15.87 16.95 10.53
CA ASP A 4 -16.23 18.09 9.69
C ASP A 4 -16.77 17.70 8.30
N GLY A 5 -16.92 16.40 8.00
CA GLY A 5 -17.40 15.91 6.70
C GLY A 5 -16.41 16.12 5.54
N ARG A 6 -15.17 16.55 5.81
CA ARG A 6 -14.14 16.75 4.80
C ARG A 6 -13.41 15.45 4.52
N ARG A 7 -13.35 15.04 3.25
CA ARG A 7 -12.58 13.85 2.84
C ARG A 7 -11.11 14.04 3.22
N THR A 8 -10.53 13.00 3.80
CA THR A 8 -9.17 13.02 4.34
C THR A 8 -8.09 12.74 3.30
N ASN A 9 -8.50 12.44 2.06
CA ASN A 9 -7.64 11.97 0.98
C ASN A 9 -6.89 10.69 1.40
N ALA A 10 -7.62 9.75 2.02
CA ALA A 10 -7.07 8.51 2.53
C ALA A 10 -7.99 7.32 2.28
N ILE A 11 -7.44 6.11 2.31
CA ILE A 11 -8.20 4.87 2.11
C ILE A 11 -9.38 4.72 3.09
N THR A 12 -9.27 5.32 4.28
CA THR A 12 -10.33 5.36 5.31
C THR A 12 -11.51 6.27 4.94
N ASP A 13 -11.46 6.98 3.82
CA ASP A 13 -12.64 7.61 3.22
C ASP A 13 -13.62 6.56 2.66
N VAL A 14 -13.15 5.34 2.37
CA VAL A 14 -14.01 4.19 2.04
C VAL A 14 -14.69 3.67 3.31
N GLY A 15 -16.03 3.68 3.31
CA GLY A 15 -16.84 3.33 4.47
C GLY A 15 -16.47 1.98 5.09
N GLY A 16 -16.14 1.98 6.38
CA GLY A 16 -15.84 0.80 7.18
C GLY A 16 -14.37 0.33 7.16
N ILE A 17 -13.54 0.82 6.23
CA ILE A 17 -12.11 0.52 6.20
C ILE A 17 -11.41 1.25 7.34
N ARG A 18 -10.55 0.53 8.07
CA ARG A 18 -9.67 1.10 9.10
C ARG A 18 -8.22 0.67 8.85
N VAL A 19 -7.28 1.54 9.19
CA VAL A 19 -5.85 1.27 9.02
C VAL A 19 -5.15 1.53 10.34
N GLY A 20 -4.25 0.62 10.72
CA GLY A 20 -3.45 0.75 11.92
C GLY A 20 -2.01 0.37 11.67
N HIS A 21 -1.12 1.06 12.37
CA HIS A 21 0.31 0.85 12.28
C HIS A 21 0.84 0.40 13.64
N HIS A 22 1.77 -0.55 13.62
CA HIS A 22 2.64 -0.77 14.77
C HIS A 22 4.07 -0.94 14.29
N HIS A 23 4.99 -0.23 14.92
CA HIS A 23 6.39 -0.24 14.52
C HIS A 23 7.31 0.01 15.70
N ARG A 24 8.58 -0.31 15.47
CA ARG A 24 9.67 0.12 16.34
C ARG A 24 10.73 0.82 15.49
N LEU A 25 11.16 1.97 16.00
CA LEU A 25 12.24 2.77 15.45
C LEU A 25 13.10 3.24 16.62
N ASP A 26 14.34 2.78 16.69
CA ASP A 26 15.29 3.31 17.66
C ASP A 26 15.88 4.63 17.11
N PRO A 27 16.06 5.68 17.94
CA PRO A 27 16.51 6.99 17.45
C PRO A 27 17.89 7.01 16.79
N ASP A 28 18.74 6.03 17.14
CA ASP A 28 20.09 5.83 16.65
C ASP A 28 20.19 4.64 15.66
N ALA A 29 19.07 4.19 15.11
CA ALA A 29 19.07 3.12 14.11
C ALA A 29 19.92 3.50 12.90
N THR A 30 20.73 2.55 12.42
CA THR A 30 21.59 2.68 11.24
C THR A 30 21.37 1.48 10.33
N MET A 31 21.92 1.54 9.12
CA MET A 31 22.03 0.36 8.28
C MET A 31 22.73 -0.77 9.07
N GLY A 32 22.03 -1.86 9.35
CA GLY A 32 22.53 -3.02 10.08
C GLY A 32 22.43 -2.98 11.62
N ALA A 33 21.91 -1.92 12.25
CA ALA A 33 21.78 -1.85 13.72
C ALA A 33 20.52 -1.11 14.18
N GLY A 34 19.96 -1.54 15.32
CA GLY A 34 18.75 -0.94 15.92
C GLY A 34 17.44 -1.37 15.24
N TRP A 35 16.30 -1.04 15.87
CA TRP A 35 14.98 -1.24 15.28
C TRP A 35 14.68 -0.17 14.23
N ALA A 36 14.16 -0.59 13.07
CA ALA A 36 13.66 0.31 12.03
C ALA A 36 12.59 -0.38 11.15
N ARG A 37 11.60 -1.03 11.77
CA ARG A 37 10.61 -1.86 11.05
C ARG A 37 9.26 -1.86 11.74
N GLY A 38 8.23 -2.26 10.98
CA GLY A 38 6.89 -2.41 11.51
C GLY A 38 5.93 -3.07 10.54
N VAL A 39 4.64 -2.94 10.87
CA VAL A 39 3.52 -3.50 10.12
C VAL A 39 2.42 -2.46 9.98
N THR A 40 1.65 -2.61 8.92
CA THR A 40 0.43 -1.88 8.64
C THR A 40 -0.67 -2.90 8.41
N VAL A 41 -1.79 -2.78 9.13
CA VAL A 41 -2.96 -3.64 8.97
C VAL A 41 -4.12 -2.82 8.44
N VAL A 42 -4.78 -3.33 7.40
CA VAL A 42 -6.05 -2.80 6.90
C VAL A 42 -7.17 -3.71 7.39
N LEU A 43 -7.98 -3.24 8.35
CA LEU A 43 -9.16 -3.94 8.83
C LEU A 43 -10.36 -3.59 7.95
N THR A 44 -11.15 -4.60 7.59
CA THR A 44 -12.35 -4.43 6.77
C THR A 44 -13.61 -4.48 7.65
N PRO A 45 -14.75 -3.95 7.17
CA PRO A 45 -16.05 -4.34 7.72
C PRO A 45 -16.41 -5.78 7.29
N PRO A 46 -17.24 -6.51 8.05
CA PRO A 46 -17.71 -7.84 7.67
C PRO A 46 -18.34 -7.87 6.27
N GLY A 47 -18.12 -8.96 5.52
CA GLY A 47 -18.67 -9.14 4.17
C GLY A 47 -17.87 -8.46 3.04
N THR A 48 -16.69 -7.92 3.33
CA THR A 48 -15.83 -7.28 2.32
C THR A 48 -15.24 -8.30 1.36
N VAL A 49 -15.54 -8.16 0.07
CA VAL A 49 -15.00 -9.02 -1.00
C VAL A 49 -13.56 -8.63 -1.31
N GLY A 50 -12.68 -9.60 -1.53
CA GLY A 50 -11.27 -9.35 -1.80
C GLY A 50 -10.70 -10.11 -3.00
N ALA A 51 -9.68 -9.54 -3.63
CA ALA A 51 -8.82 -10.18 -4.61
C ALA A 51 -7.38 -9.65 -4.48
N VAL A 52 -6.42 -10.30 -5.14
CA VAL A 52 -5.01 -9.88 -5.16
C VAL A 52 -4.42 -10.00 -6.55
N ASP A 53 -3.54 -9.08 -6.91
CA ASP A 53 -2.64 -9.22 -8.05
C ASP A 53 -1.19 -9.07 -7.59
N CYS A 54 -0.41 -10.12 -7.77
CA CYS A 54 1.04 -10.14 -7.55
C CYS A 54 1.72 -10.07 -8.91
N ARG A 55 2.54 -9.04 -9.12
CA ARG A 55 3.15 -8.73 -10.43
C ARG A 55 4.67 -8.76 -10.41
N GLY A 56 5.29 -8.48 -9.25
CA GLY A 56 6.74 -8.59 -9.08
C GLY A 56 7.24 -10.04 -9.18
N GLY A 57 8.50 -10.23 -9.57
CA GLY A 57 9.12 -11.56 -9.72
C GLY A 57 9.61 -12.22 -8.44
N ALA A 58 9.65 -11.52 -7.30
CA ALA A 58 10.13 -12.06 -6.01
C ALA A 58 9.16 -11.77 -4.84
N PRO A 59 7.90 -12.27 -4.90
CA PRO A 59 6.93 -12.00 -3.86
C PRO A 59 7.21 -12.76 -2.56
N GLY A 60 6.87 -12.13 -1.43
CA GLY A 60 6.67 -12.81 -0.15
C GLY A 60 5.24 -12.57 0.32
N THR A 61 4.39 -13.58 0.20
CA THR A 61 2.95 -13.46 0.42
C THR A 61 2.39 -14.55 1.32
N ARG A 62 1.20 -14.29 1.86
CA ARG A 62 0.39 -15.23 2.63
C ARG A 62 -1.05 -15.21 2.12
N GLU A 63 -1.65 -16.39 2.02
CA GLU A 63 -3.09 -16.61 1.75
C GLU A 63 -3.63 -15.97 0.46
N THR A 64 -2.75 -15.75 -0.54
CA THR A 64 -3.16 -15.17 -1.82
C THR A 64 -4.01 -16.10 -2.68
N ASP A 65 -3.76 -17.41 -2.63
CA ASP A 65 -4.53 -18.39 -3.41
C ASP A 65 -6.01 -18.40 -3.02
N LEU A 66 -6.33 -18.20 -1.74
CA LEU A 66 -7.72 -18.13 -1.26
C LEU A 66 -8.53 -16.99 -1.93
N LEU A 67 -7.84 -15.96 -2.42
CA LEU A 67 -8.45 -14.81 -3.10
C LEU A 67 -8.61 -15.00 -4.61
N ASP A 68 -8.27 -16.18 -5.14
CA ASP A 68 -8.64 -16.53 -6.52
C ASP A 68 -10.18 -16.58 -6.63
N PRO A 69 -10.80 -15.90 -7.62
CA PRO A 69 -12.25 -15.91 -7.78
C PRO A 69 -12.90 -17.30 -7.96
N ALA A 70 -12.13 -18.34 -8.28
CA ALA A 70 -12.60 -19.72 -8.37
C ALA A 70 -12.73 -20.41 -7.00
N ASN A 71 -12.16 -19.85 -5.93
CA ASN A 71 -12.11 -20.47 -4.62
C ASN A 71 -13.30 -20.12 -3.73
N THR A 72 -13.46 -20.89 -2.65
CA THR A 72 -14.67 -20.85 -1.79
C THR A 72 -14.76 -19.60 -0.91
N VAL A 73 -13.61 -19.10 -0.44
CA VAL A 73 -13.56 -17.95 0.47
C VAL A 73 -13.75 -16.67 -0.34
N ARG A 74 -14.77 -15.90 0.00
CA ARG A 74 -15.11 -14.64 -0.70
C ARG A 74 -14.74 -13.40 0.10
N TYR A 75 -14.70 -13.50 1.42
CA TYR A 75 -14.59 -12.36 2.31
C TYR A 75 -13.23 -12.30 2.99
N VAL A 76 -12.68 -11.08 3.07
CA VAL A 76 -11.41 -10.77 3.71
C VAL A 76 -11.69 -9.97 4.98
N ASP A 77 -11.11 -10.38 6.11
CA ASP A 77 -11.30 -9.70 7.39
C ASP A 77 -10.25 -8.61 7.64
N ALA A 78 -9.02 -8.86 7.18
CA ALA A 78 -7.91 -7.92 7.26
C ALA A 78 -6.86 -8.21 6.18
N VAL A 79 -6.07 -7.19 5.83
CA VAL A 79 -4.86 -7.35 5.01
C VAL A 79 -3.65 -6.90 5.83
N LEU A 80 -2.60 -7.73 5.84
CA LEU A 80 -1.32 -7.41 6.46
C LEU A 80 -0.31 -6.92 5.41
N LEU A 81 0.24 -5.73 5.63
CA LEU A 81 1.41 -5.21 4.93
C LEU A 81 2.56 -5.11 5.95
N THR A 82 3.69 -5.77 5.72
CA THR A 82 4.74 -5.87 6.76
C THR A 82 6.16 -5.68 6.23
N GLY A 83 7.01 -5.06 7.04
CA GLY A 83 8.46 -5.18 6.90
C GLY A 83 8.97 -6.55 7.35
N GLY A 84 10.29 -6.73 7.36
CA GLY A 84 10.95 -7.93 7.84
C GLY A 84 11.04 -9.07 6.81
N SER A 85 10.75 -8.80 5.53
CA SER A 85 10.70 -9.81 4.47
C SER A 85 9.82 -11.01 4.87
N ALA A 86 10.07 -12.21 4.35
CA ALA A 86 9.26 -13.40 4.60
C ALA A 86 9.07 -13.71 6.10
N TYR A 87 10.02 -13.35 6.96
CA TYR A 87 9.88 -13.50 8.41
C TYR A 87 8.74 -12.66 8.99
N GLY A 88 8.49 -11.49 8.41
CA GLY A 88 7.42 -10.58 8.82
C GLY A 88 6.02 -11.18 8.68
N LEU A 89 5.84 -12.22 7.84
CA LEU A 89 4.56 -12.94 7.73
C LEU A 89 4.11 -13.55 9.05
N ALA A 90 5.02 -13.75 10.02
CA ALA A 90 4.67 -14.14 11.39
C ALA A 90 3.77 -13.13 12.11
N ALA A 91 3.70 -11.87 11.66
CA ALA A 91 2.77 -10.90 12.20
C ALA A 91 1.29 -11.25 11.91
N ALA A 92 1.01 -12.06 10.88
CA ALA A 92 -0.35 -12.46 10.53
C ALA A 92 -1.02 -13.26 11.66
N ASP A 93 -0.26 -14.05 12.42
CA ASP A 93 -0.78 -14.85 13.54
C ASP A 93 -1.40 -13.96 14.62
N GLY A 94 -0.84 -12.78 14.87
CA GLY A 94 -1.42 -11.83 15.82
C GLY A 94 -2.65 -11.10 15.27
N VAL A 95 -2.71 -10.87 13.96
CA VAL A 95 -3.91 -10.34 13.30
C VAL A 95 -5.04 -11.35 13.41
N MET A 96 -4.76 -12.63 13.12
CA MET A 96 -5.72 -13.72 13.28
C MET A 96 -6.22 -13.82 14.72
N ARG A 97 -5.31 -13.85 15.70
CA ARG A 97 -5.68 -13.87 17.13
C ARG A 97 -6.61 -12.72 17.50
N TRP A 98 -6.27 -11.50 17.08
CA TRP A 98 -7.08 -10.31 17.38
C TRP A 98 -8.50 -10.40 16.80
N LEU A 99 -8.63 -10.94 15.59
CA LEU A 99 -9.91 -11.14 14.89
C LEU A 99 -10.74 -12.27 15.53
N GLU A 100 -10.09 -13.39 15.85
CA GLU A 100 -10.72 -14.55 16.51
C GLU A 100 -11.33 -14.17 17.86
N GLU A 101 -10.61 -13.41 18.70
CA GLU A 101 -11.10 -12.88 19.98
C GLU A 101 -12.35 -11.98 19.84
N ARG A 102 -12.65 -11.53 18.63
CA ARG A 102 -13.79 -10.68 18.28
C ARG A 102 -14.80 -11.40 17.40
N GLU A 103 -14.70 -12.72 17.31
CA GLU A 103 -15.58 -13.60 16.53
C GLU A 103 -15.66 -13.18 15.05
N ARG A 104 -14.54 -12.68 14.50
CA ARG A 104 -14.43 -12.27 13.10
C ARG A 104 -13.68 -13.31 12.28
N GLY A 105 -14.37 -13.90 11.32
CA GLY A 105 -13.81 -14.87 10.38
C GLY A 105 -14.88 -15.74 9.75
N VAL A 106 -14.45 -16.76 9.01
CA VAL A 106 -15.36 -17.78 8.49
C VAL A 106 -15.88 -18.60 9.66
N ALA A 107 -17.18 -18.53 9.92
CA ALA A 107 -17.83 -19.29 10.98
C ALA A 107 -17.81 -20.80 10.66
N MET A 108 -17.35 -21.59 11.63
CA MET A 108 -17.28 -23.05 11.58
C MET A 108 -17.87 -23.63 12.87
N ASP A 109 -18.13 -24.94 12.86
CA ASP A 109 -18.49 -25.66 14.08
C ASP A 109 -17.32 -25.57 15.09
N GLY A 110 -17.50 -24.76 16.14
CA GLY A 110 -16.52 -24.60 17.22
C GLY A 110 -15.71 -23.30 17.22
N GLY A 111 -15.88 -22.41 16.24
CA GLY A 111 -15.19 -21.11 16.25
C GLY A 111 -15.24 -20.37 14.91
N VAL A 112 -14.33 -19.41 14.74
CA VAL A 112 -14.15 -18.66 13.48
C VAL A 112 -12.73 -18.86 12.95
N VAL A 113 -12.59 -18.82 11.62
CA VAL A 113 -11.29 -18.84 10.94
C VAL A 113 -11.10 -17.51 10.20
N PRO A 114 -10.33 -16.55 10.76
CA PRO A 114 -10.09 -15.26 10.12
C PRO A 114 -9.35 -15.40 8.79
N ILE A 115 -9.71 -14.59 7.80
CA ILE A 115 -9.02 -14.55 6.49
C ILE A 115 -8.10 -13.33 6.43
N VAL A 116 -6.79 -13.60 6.53
CA VAL A 116 -5.74 -12.56 6.65
C VAL A 116 -4.67 -12.75 5.57
N PRO A 117 -4.97 -12.39 4.31
CA PRO A 117 -3.95 -12.26 3.28
C PRO A 117 -2.92 -11.20 3.66
N GLY A 118 -1.70 -11.35 3.14
CA GLY A 118 -0.67 -10.35 3.37
C GLY A 118 0.50 -10.44 2.41
N ALA A 119 1.29 -9.37 2.41
CA ALA A 119 2.50 -9.25 1.62
C ALA A 119 3.59 -8.53 2.42
N VAL A 120 4.85 -8.75 2.03
CA VAL A 120 6.02 -8.24 2.75
C VAL A 120 6.87 -7.34 1.88
N ILE A 121 7.52 -6.35 2.49
CA ILE A 121 8.67 -5.68 1.89
C ILE A 121 9.97 -6.25 2.46
N PHE A 122 11.06 -6.11 1.71
CA PHE A 122 12.40 -6.39 2.21
C PHE A 122 13.08 -5.09 2.67
N ASP A 123 13.18 -4.94 3.98
CA ASP A 123 13.81 -3.80 4.68
C ASP A 123 14.87 -4.29 5.69
N LEU A 124 15.36 -5.52 5.51
CA LEU A 124 16.28 -6.15 6.45
C LEU A 124 17.56 -5.33 6.73
N PRO A 125 18.18 -4.68 5.73
CA PRO A 125 19.40 -3.91 5.96
C PRO A 125 19.22 -2.57 6.70
N VAL A 126 18.00 -2.00 6.81
CA VAL A 126 17.78 -0.64 7.33
C VAL A 126 17.90 -0.55 8.86
N GLY A 127 17.87 -1.69 9.54
CA GLY A 127 18.18 -1.83 10.96
C GLY A 127 18.92 -3.16 11.19
N ASP A 128 18.91 -3.65 12.42
CA ASP A 128 19.47 -4.97 12.73
C ASP A 128 18.66 -6.07 12.04
N TRP A 129 19.36 -6.94 11.29
CA TRP A 129 18.76 -8.03 10.53
C TRP A 129 17.82 -8.92 11.35
N ALA A 130 18.19 -9.21 12.61
CA ALA A 130 17.46 -10.12 13.48
C ALA A 130 16.16 -9.51 14.04
N LEU A 131 16.09 -8.18 14.14
CA LEU A 131 14.97 -7.43 14.72
C LEU A 131 13.84 -7.25 13.69
N ARG A 132 12.82 -8.11 13.80
CA ARG A 132 11.76 -8.27 12.79
C ARG A 132 10.37 -8.20 13.45
N PRO A 133 9.32 -7.82 12.69
CA PRO A 133 7.94 -7.94 13.17
C PRO A 133 7.61 -9.36 13.64
N THR A 134 6.79 -9.44 14.67
CA THR A 134 6.29 -10.70 15.26
C THR A 134 4.76 -10.68 15.30
N ALA A 135 4.13 -11.77 15.73
CA ALA A 135 2.68 -11.82 15.97
C ALA A 135 2.19 -10.60 16.79
N GLU A 136 2.94 -10.20 17.81
CA GLU A 136 2.56 -9.05 18.64
C GLU A 136 2.46 -7.73 17.85
N PHE A 137 3.26 -7.56 16.80
CA PHE A 137 3.16 -6.38 15.94
C PHE A 137 1.84 -6.36 15.18
N GLY A 138 1.42 -7.50 14.62
CA GLY A 138 0.14 -7.62 13.93
C GLY A 138 -1.04 -7.34 14.85
N TYR A 139 -1.02 -7.93 16.05
CA TYR A 139 -2.05 -7.72 17.07
C TYR A 139 -2.18 -6.23 17.46
N ARG A 140 -1.06 -5.55 17.77
CA ARG A 140 -1.05 -4.13 18.13
C ARG A 140 -1.46 -3.21 16.99
N ALA A 141 -1.12 -3.56 15.74
CA ALA A 141 -1.57 -2.81 14.58
C ALA A 141 -3.10 -2.92 14.41
N CYS A 142 -3.70 -4.07 14.73
CA CYS A 142 -5.16 -4.19 14.79
C CYS A 142 -5.77 -3.34 15.91
N GLU A 143 -5.16 -3.29 17.10
CA GLU A 143 -5.62 -2.40 18.18
C GLU A 143 -5.59 -0.93 17.77
N ALA A 144 -4.49 -0.50 17.12
CA ALA A 144 -4.36 0.84 16.58
C ALA A 144 -5.43 1.13 15.51
N ALA A 145 -5.67 0.18 14.59
CA ALA A 145 -6.72 0.31 13.58
C ALA A 145 -8.12 0.41 14.19
N ALA A 146 -8.38 -0.34 15.26
CA ALA A 146 -9.69 -0.35 15.90
C ALA A 146 -9.99 0.91 16.72
N GLY A 147 -8.97 1.53 17.31
CA GLY A 147 -9.08 2.76 18.08
C GLY A 147 -9.06 4.05 17.25
N GLY A 148 -8.69 3.98 15.96
CA GLY A 148 -8.59 5.14 15.07
C GLY A 148 -9.84 5.38 14.23
N GLU A 149 -10.38 6.60 14.28
CA GLU A 149 -11.41 7.09 13.35
C GLU A 149 -10.86 8.16 12.36
N ALA A 150 -9.61 8.57 12.56
CA ALA A 150 -8.92 9.56 11.74
C ALA A 150 -8.22 8.92 10.53
N ALA A 151 -7.72 9.78 9.63
CA ALA A 151 -6.84 9.35 8.55
C ALA A 151 -5.60 8.64 9.13
N PRO A 152 -5.09 7.58 8.48
CA PRO A 152 -3.86 6.94 8.90
C PRO A 152 -2.66 7.88 8.72
N ASP A 153 -1.69 7.75 9.62
CA ASP A 153 -0.40 8.40 9.47
C ASP A 153 0.30 7.90 8.18
N VAL A 154 1.13 8.76 7.60
CA VAL A 154 1.91 8.49 6.38
C VAL A 154 3.40 8.76 6.63
N GLY A 155 4.26 8.36 5.69
CA GLY A 155 5.72 8.49 5.79
C GLY A 155 6.36 7.29 6.48
N ALA A 156 7.28 7.54 7.41
CA ALA A 156 8.07 6.50 8.08
C ALA A 156 7.31 5.88 9.27
N VAL A 157 6.15 5.28 9.00
CA VAL A 157 5.30 4.61 9.99
C VAL A 157 4.95 3.19 9.58
N GLY A 158 4.67 2.32 10.56
CA GLY A 158 4.22 0.94 10.29
C GLY A 158 5.21 0.17 9.43
N ALA A 159 4.73 -0.44 8.34
CA ALA A 159 5.59 -1.12 7.37
C ALA A 159 6.49 -0.16 6.55
N GLY A 160 6.24 1.14 6.59
CA GLY A 160 7.02 2.16 5.89
C GLY A 160 8.30 2.61 6.62
N VAL A 161 8.52 2.21 7.89
CA VAL A 161 9.69 2.66 8.67
C VAL A 161 10.99 2.31 7.94
N GLY A 162 11.16 1.04 7.56
CA GLY A 162 12.35 0.55 6.87
C GLY A 162 12.30 0.70 5.34
N ALA A 163 11.22 1.26 4.79
CA ALA A 163 10.99 1.28 3.35
C ALA A 163 11.87 2.28 2.59
N ARG A 164 12.26 1.93 1.36
CA ARG A 164 13.12 2.72 0.46
C ARG A 164 12.54 2.81 -0.96
N ALA A 165 12.56 3.98 -1.56
CA ALA A 165 12.13 4.19 -2.94
C ALA A 165 13.36 4.51 -3.80
N GLY A 166 13.95 3.49 -4.41
CA GLY A 166 15.26 3.59 -5.05
C GLY A 166 16.32 4.05 -4.07
N VAL A 167 16.96 5.19 -4.34
CA VAL A 167 17.95 5.79 -3.44
C VAL A 167 17.36 6.62 -2.31
N LEU A 168 16.06 6.93 -2.38
CA LEU A 168 15.39 7.78 -1.42
C LEU A 168 14.69 6.96 -0.34
N LYS A 169 14.34 7.63 0.76
CA LYS A 169 13.47 7.09 1.78
C LYS A 169 12.07 6.89 1.17
N GLY A 170 11.54 5.67 1.33
CA GLY A 170 10.16 5.34 1.01
C GLY A 170 9.25 5.52 2.23
N GLY A 171 8.05 4.97 2.19
CA GLY A 171 7.14 5.10 3.32
C GLY A 171 5.75 4.53 3.05
N VAL A 172 4.85 4.72 4.01
CA VAL A 172 3.41 4.51 3.81
C VAL A 172 2.83 5.77 3.20
N GLY A 173 2.05 5.64 2.14
CA GLY A 173 1.23 6.72 1.63
C GLY A 173 -0.20 6.29 1.38
N THR A 174 -1.10 7.26 1.30
CA THR A 174 -2.52 7.02 1.05
C THR A 174 -3.11 8.12 0.17
N ALA A 175 -4.17 7.78 -0.56
CA ALA A 175 -4.94 8.70 -1.38
C ALA A 175 -6.38 8.17 -1.53
N SER A 176 -7.32 9.05 -1.87
CA SER A 176 -8.68 8.65 -2.22
C SER A 176 -9.32 9.58 -3.26
N THR A 177 -10.38 9.10 -3.89
CA THR A 177 -11.22 9.89 -4.78
C THR A 177 -12.68 9.43 -4.71
N MET A 178 -13.61 10.34 -5.02
CA MET A 178 -15.02 10.02 -5.23
C MET A 178 -15.29 9.98 -6.73
N LEU A 179 -15.94 8.93 -7.19
CA LEU A 179 -16.48 8.85 -8.53
C LEU A 179 -17.81 9.62 -8.63
N PRO A 180 -18.19 10.13 -9.82
CA PRO A 180 -19.48 10.79 -10.04
C PRO A 180 -20.70 9.93 -9.67
N CYS A 181 -20.56 8.60 -9.71
CA CYS A 181 -21.60 7.64 -9.32
C CYS A 181 -21.77 7.49 -7.79
N GLY A 182 -21.01 8.25 -6.98
CA GLY A 182 -21.08 8.23 -5.51
C GLY A 182 -20.15 7.21 -4.85
N VAL A 183 -19.55 6.30 -5.63
CA VAL A 183 -18.56 5.34 -5.16
C VAL A 183 -17.27 6.05 -4.74
N THR A 184 -16.70 5.63 -3.63
CA THR A 184 -15.36 6.05 -3.18
C THR A 184 -14.35 4.96 -3.48
N VAL A 185 -13.16 5.38 -3.92
CA VAL A 185 -11.98 4.53 -4.12
C VAL A 185 -10.84 5.12 -3.31
N GLY A 186 -10.08 4.30 -2.61
CA GLY A 186 -8.92 4.74 -1.86
C GLY A 186 -7.80 3.71 -1.88
N ALA A 187 -6.58 4.15 -1.64
CA ALA A 187 -5.40 3.29 -1.63
C ALA A 187 -4.50 3.58 -0.42
N VAL A 188 -3.83 2.55 0.09
CA VAL A 188 -2.70 2.67 1.01
C VAL A 188 -1.57 1.80 0.48
N VAL A 189 -0.36 2.36 0.39
CA VAL A 189 0.79 1.73 -0.27
C VAL A 189 2.02 1.90 0.61
N VAL A 190 2.78 0.81 0.77
CA VAL A 190 4.12 0.79 1.36
C VAL A 190 5.12 0.79 0.23
N VAL A 191 5.84 1.90 0.07
CA VAL A 191 6.74 2.15 -1.05
C VAL A 191 8.16 1.70 -0.71
N ASN A 192 8.50 0.46 -1.05
CA ASN A 192 9.85 -0.07 -0.95
C ASN A 192 10.38 -0.50 -2.33
N SER A 193 10.38 0.39 -3.35
CA SER A 193 10.69 0.04 -4.75
C SER A 193 12.19 -0.04 -5.06
N ALA A 194 12.58 -0.94 -5.97
CA ALA A 194 13.91 -0.90 -6.60
C ALA A 194 14.06 0.31 -7.53
N GLY A 195 13.00 0.60 -8.29
CA GLY A 195 12.96 1.72 -9.23
C GLY A 195 12.91 3.07 -8.54
N ASP A 196 13.38 4.08 -9.26
CA ASP A 196 13.31 5.48 -8.83
C ASP A 196 11.89 6.00 -9.00
N VAL A 197 11.47 6.86 -8.06
CA VAL A 197 10.16 7.53 -8.06
C VAL A 197 10.17 8.92 -8.70
N ALA A 198 11.36 9.39 -9.08
CA ALA A 198 11.58 10.64 -9.76
C ALA A 198 12.66 10.47 -10.82
N ASP A 199 12.51 11.20 -11.93
CA ASP A 199 13.49 11.23 -12.98
C ASP A 199 14.75 11.94 -12.49
N ARG A 200 15.89 11.24 -12.45
CA ARG A 200 17.18 11.80 -12.05
C ARG A 200 17.64 12.95 -12.94
N ALA A 201 17.15 13.06 -14.17
CA ALA A 201 17.49 14.15 -15.07
C ALA A 201 16.73 15.46 -14.77
N THR A 202 15.61 15.39 -14.05
CA THR A 202 14.76 16.57 -13.79
C THR A 202 14.46 16.79 -12.31
N GLY A 203 14.68 15.79 -11.46
CA GLY A 203 14.26 15.76 -10.07
C GLY A 203 12.74 15.60 -9.89
N LEU A 204 11.94 15.46 -10.95
CA LEU A 204 10.47 15.43 -10.85
C LEU A 204 9.91 14.02 -11.04
N PRO A 205 8.72 13.72 -10.50
CA PRO A 205 7.98 12.50 -10.84
C PRO A 205 7.85 12.26 -12.34
N TRP A 206 7.82 10.99 -12.74
CA TRP A 206 7.79 10.58 -14.16
C TRP A 206 6.59 11.12 -14.95
N MET A 207 5.43 11.26 -14.30
CA MET A 207 4.19 11.72 -14.92
C MET A 207 3.95 13.21 -14.65
N ALA A 208 3.86 14.00 -15.71
CA ALA A 208 3.62 15.45 -15.64
C ALA A 208 2.31 15.82 -14.92
N ASP A 209 1.30 14.95 -14.97
CA ASP A 209 0.02 15.17 -14.30
C ASP A 209 0.18 15.14 -12.78
N LEU A 210 0.99 14.21 -12.27
CA LEU A 210 1.32 14.13 -10.85
C LEU A 210 2.19 15.30 -10.39
N VAL A 211 3.11 15.77 -11.25
CA VAL A 211 3.88 17.01 -10.97
C VAL A 211 2.92 18.18 -10.73
N ARG A 212 1.91 18.35 -11.59
CA ARG A 212 0.91 19.42 -11.44
C ARG A 212 0.03 19.21 -10.22
N GLU A 213 -0.42 17.99 -9.96
CA GLU A 213 -1.31 17.69 -8.84
C GLU A 213 -0.66 17.99 -7.48
N PHE A 214 0.61 17.60 -7.30
CA PHE A 214 1.38 17.89 -6.10
C PHE A 214 1.97 19.33 -6.09
N ALA A 215 1.60 20.16 -7.06
CA ALA A 215 2.07 21.54 -7.22
C ALA A 215 3.60 21.67 -7.21
N LEU A 216 4.31 20.67 -7.76
CA LEU A 216 5.76 20.65 -7.81
C LEU A 216 6.28 21.58 -8.91
N CYS A 217 7.43 22.20 -8.66
CA CYS A 217 8.17 23.01 -9.63
C CYS A 217 9.52 22.38 -9.98
N PRO A 218 10.11 22.70 -11.15
CA PRO A 218 11.46 22.26 -11.47
C PRO A 218 12.46 22.73 -10.38
N PRO A 219 13.17 21.81 -9.72
CA PRO A 219 14.17 22.17 -8.72
C PRO A 219 15.40 22.85 -9.36
N PRO A 220 16.20 23.60 -8.58
CA PRO A 220 17.47 24.14 -9.04
C PRO A 220 18.42 23.08 -9.59
N THR A 221 19.21 23.44 -10.60
CA THR A 221 20.13 22.52 -11.28
C THR A 221 21.08 21.84 -10.31
N GLU A 222 21.61 22.55 -9.30
CA GLU A 222 22.52 21.95 -8.32
C GLU A 222 21.88 20.81 -7.50
N GLN A 223 20.56 20.87 -7.26
CA GLN A 223 19.83 19.83 -6.54
C GLN A 223 19.59 18.61 -7.42
N VAL A 224 19.28 18.84 -8.70
CA VAL A 224 19.13 17.76 -9.70
C VAL A 224 20.46 17.03 -9.88
N GLU A 225 21.58 17.76 -10.00
CA GLU A 225 22.92 17.18 -10.09
C GLU A 225 23.29 16.37 -8.85
N ALA A 226 22.98 16.88 -7.65
CA ALA A 226 23.19 16.15 -6.40
C ALA A 226 22.34 14.87 -6.33
N PHE A 227 21.07 14.93 -6.72
CA PHE A 227 20.18 13.77 -6.78
C PHE A 227 20.71 12.71 -7.77
N ALA A 228 21.14 13.14 -8.97
CA ALA A 228 21.67 12.25 -9.98
C ALA A 228 22.94 11.51 -9.53
N GLN A 229 23.75 12.13 -8.65
CA GLN A 229 24.97 11.57 -8.10
C GLN A 229 24.76 10.61 -6.91
N LEU A 230 23.55 10.50 -6.37
CA LEU A 230 23.29 9.57 -5.28
C LEU A 230 23.58 8.12 -5.72
N PRO A 231 24.30 7.33 -4.89
CA PRO A 231 24.77 6.01 -5.28
C PRO A 231 23.60 5.06 -5.50
N THR A 232 23.46 4.57 -6.74
CA THR A 232 22.53 3.48 -7.07
C THR A 232 23.19 2.15 -6.74
N ALA A 233 22.43 1.20 -6.21
CA ALA A 233 22.95 -0.15 -6.00
C ALA A 233 23.38 -0.77 -7.34
N SER A 234 24.64 -1.22 -7.43
CA SER A 234 25.29 -1.56 -8.71
C SER A 234 25.22 -3.07 -9.02
N GLY A 235 24.04 -3.69 -8.83
CA GLY A 235 23.78 -5.05 -9.31
C GLY A 235 22.88 -5.89 -8.39
N PRO A 236 22.50 -7.13 -8.78
CA PRO A 236 21.52 -7.98 -8.08
C PRO A 236 21.93 -8.41 -6.66
N LEU A 237 23.23 -8.40 -6.37
CA LEU A 237 23.79 -8.74 -5.06
C LEU A 237 23.93 -7.53 -4.13
N GLU A 238 23.92 -6.32 -4.70
CA GLU A 238 24.02 -5.05 -3.99
C GLU A 238 22.67 -4.31 -3.91
N ASN A 239 21.74 -4.64 -4.80
CA ASN A 239 20.37 -4.16 -4.82
C ASN A 239 19.52 -5.23 -4.13
N PRO A 240 19.24 -5.09 -2.83
CA PRO A 240 18.42 -6.06 -2.13
C PRO A 240 17.06 -6.20 -2.84
N LEU A 241 16.42 -7.35 -2.64
CA LEU A 241 15.01 -7.53 -3.01
C LEU A 241 14.23 -6.29 -2.58
N ASN A 242 13.38 -5.77 -3.45
CA ASN A 242 12.54 -4.61 -3.17
C ASN A 242 11.09 -5.01 -3.45
N THR A 243 10.11 -4.25 -2.97
CA THR A 243 8.69 -4.64 -3.07
C THR A 243 7.81 -3.43 -2.79
N VAL A 244 6.88 -3.11 -3.68
CA VAL A 244 5.78 -2.20 -3.35
C VAL A 244 4.52 -3.00 -3.05
N ILE A 245 3.99 -2.84 -1.85
CA ILE A 245 2.79 -3.57 -1.41
C ILE A 245 1.70 -2.60 -1.01
N GLY A 246 0.45 -2.95 -1.25
CA GLY A 246 -0.64 -2.04 -0.95
C GLY A 246 -2.02 -2.65 -1.03
N VAL A 247 -2.99 -1.85 -0.62
CA VAL A 247 -4.41 -2.15 -0.67
C VAL A 247 -5.10 -1.02 -1.40
N VAL A 248 -5.94 -1.37 -2.36
CA VAL A 248 -7.00 -0.50 -2.89
C VAL A 248 -8.31 -0.97 -2.29
N ALA A 249 -9.11 -0.03 -1.78
CA ALA A 249 -10.45 -0.29 -1.30
C ALA A 249 -11.48 0.54 -2.07
N THR A 250 -12.69 0.02 -2.17
CA THR A 250 -13.86 0.72 -2.67
C THR A 250 -15.11 0.34 -1.88
N ASP A 251 -16.09 1.25 -1.81
CA ASP A 251 -17.39 0.96 -1.23
C ASP A 251 -18.38 0.35 -2.23
N ALA A 252 -18.01 0.23 -3.52
CA ALA A 252 -18.82 -0.44 -4.53
C ALA A 252 -19.09 -1.91 -4.19
N ALA A 253 -20.31 -2.38 -4.47
CA ALA A 253 -20.65 -3.81 -4.48
C ALA A 253 -20.08 -4.47 -5.75
N LEU A 254 -19.05 -5.30 -5.57
CA LEU A 254 -18.32 -5.94 -6.66
C LEU A 254 -18.04 -7.40 -6.36
N SER A 255 -17.97 -8.20 -7.42
CA SER A 255 -17.53 -9.60 -7.32
C SER A 255 -16.03 -9.74 -7.10
N ALA A 256 -15.57 -10.93 -6.69
CA ALA A 256 -14.15 -11.24 -6.59
C ALA A 256 -13.43 -11.11 -7.94
N ALA A 257 -14.12 -11.42 -9.05
CA ALA A 257 -13.56 -11.28 -10.39
C ALA A 257 -13.35 -9.81 -10.78
N ALA A 258 -14.30 -8.93 -10.45
CA ALA A 258 -14.12 -7.49 -10.63
C ALA A 258 -13.04 -6.93 -9.71
N CYS A 259 -12.98 -7.35 -8.45
CA CYS A 259 -11.88 -7.00 -7.54
C CYS A 259 -10.53 -7.41 -8.13
N ARG A 260 -10.42 -8.60 -8.74
CA ARG A 260 -9.17 -9.03 -9.40
C ARG A 260 -8.82 -8.12 -10.57
N ARG A 261 -9.80 -7.67 -11.37
CA ARG A 261 -9.55 -6.69 -12.44
C ARG A 261 -9.10 -5.34 -11.91
N ILE A 262 -9.62 -4.89 -10.78
CA ILE A 262 -9.19 -3.66 -10.10
C ILE A 262 -7.76 -3.80 -9.57
N ALA A 263 -7.42 -4.92 -8.93
CA ALA A 263 -6.06 -5.18 -8.46
C ALA A 263 -5.05 -5.14 -9.61
N VAL A 264 -5.42 -5.68 -10.79
CA VAL A 264 -4.61 -5.59 -12.01
C VAL A 264 -4.47 -4.14 -12.48
N ALA A 265 -5.57 -3.39 -12.60
CA ALA A 265 -5.52 -2.00 -13.06
C ALA A 265 -4.74 -1.09 -12.09
N ALA A 266 -4.83 -1.36 -10.79
CA ALA A 266 -4.10 -0.62 -9.76
C ALA A 266 -2.57 -0.69 -9.93
N GLN A 267 -2.05 -1.76 -10.54
CA GLN A 267 -0.61 -1.89 -10.84
C GLN A 267 -0.13 -0.82 -11.82
N ASP A 268 -0.99 -0.31 -12.71
CA ASP A 268 -0.64 0.78 -13.62
C ASP A 268 -0.22 2.03 -12.85
N GLY A 269 -0.80 2.27 -11.66
CA GLY A 269 -0.38 3.34 -10.76
C GLY A 269 1.06 3.22 -10.27
N LEU A 270 1.56 1.99 -10.07
CA LEU A 270 2.97 1.74 -9.77
C LEU A 270 3.83 2.05 -11.00
N ALA A 271 3.45 1.59 -12.18
CA ALA A 271 4.18 1.86 -13.42
C ALA A 271 4.21 3.35 -13.80
N HIS A 272 3.19 4.13 -13.42
CA HIS A 272 3.16 5.59 -13.59
C HIS A 272 4.13 6.34 -12.68
N THR A 273 4.52 5.75 -11.55
CA THR A 273 5.27 6.45 -10.49
C THR A 273 6.66 5.89 -10.25
N ILE A 274 6.91 4.65 -10.63
CA ILE A 274 8.15 3.94 -10.33
C ILE A 274 8.76 3.43 -11.64
N ARG A 275 10.06 3.68 -11.83
CA ARG A 275 10.78 3.22 -13.01
C ARG A 275 12.17 2.67 -12.68
N PRO A 276 12.45 1.39 -13.03
CA PRO A 276 11.51 0.35 -13.45
C PRO A 276 10.62 -0.15 -12.30
N ALA A 277 9.42 -0.63 -12.61
CA ALA A 277 8.55 -1.38 -11.69
C ALA A 277 8.48 -2.86 -12.11
N HIS A 278 8.00 -3.73 -11.21
CA HIS A 278 7.76 -5.16 -11.48
C HIS A 278 8.98 -5.95 -11.97
N THR A 279 10.18 -5.57 -11.51
CA THR A 279 11.39 -6.30 -11.90
C THR A 279 11.40 -7.71 -11.29
N PRO A 280 12.29 -8.62 -11.76
CA PRO A 280 12.48 -9.92 -11.12
C PRO A 280 12.91 -9.87 -9.64
N TYR A 281 13.36 -8.70 -9.16
CA TYR A 281 13.77 -8.47 -7.78
C TYR A 281 12.67 -7.81 -6.94
N ASP A 282 11.59 -7.37 -7.59
CA ASP A 282 10.45 -6.75 -6.94
C ASP A 282 9.42 -7.81 -6.55
N GLY A 283 8.78 -7.69 -5.39
CA GLY A 283 7.64 -8.54 -5.00
C GLY A 283 6.29 -7.85 -5.11
N ASP A 284 6.16 -6.87 -6.01
CA ASP A 284 5.02 -5.95 -6.07
C ASP A 284 3.66 -6.66 -6.01
N THR A 285 2.85 -6.31 -5.01
CA THR A 285 1.59 -6.99 -4.69
C THR A 285 0.52 -6.00 -4.23
N LEU A 286 -0.61 -5.95 -4.95
CA LEU A 286 -1.74 -5.10 -4.60
C LEU A 286 -2.99 -5.95 -4.32
N PHE A 287 -3.62 -5.70 -3.18
CA PHE A 287 -4.92 -6.27 -2.82
C PHE A 287 -6.03 -5.29 -3.19
N ALA A 288 -7.15 -5.79 -3.70
CA ALA A 288 -8.36 -5.00 -3.94
C ALA A 288 -9.47 -5.48 -3.01
N LEU A 289 -10.13 -4.54 -2.34
CA LEU A 289 -11.20 -4.78 -1.36
C LEU A 289 -12.46 -4.01 -1.75
N ALA A 290 -13.61 -4.66 -1.74
CA ALA A 290 -14.91 -4.07 -2.02
C ALA A 290 -15.84 -4.26 -0.82
N THR A 291 -16.16 -3.18 -0.09
CA THR A 291 -16.98 -3.28 1.14
C THR A 291 -18.46 -3.49 0.86
N GLY A 292 -18.91 -3.20 -0.37
CA GLY A 292 -20.28 -3.42 -0.81
C GLY A 292 -21.32 -2.48 -0.22
N ALA A 293 -20.91 -1.35 0.36
CA ALA A 293 -21.83 -0.37 0.95
C ALA A 293 -22.62 0.44 -0.10
N VAL A 294 -22.15 0.48 -1.36
CA VAL A 294 -22.78 1.23 -2.46
C VAL A 294 -23.09 0.28 -3.62
N GLU A 295 -24.37 0.09 -3.90
CA GLU A 295 -24.82 -0.60 -5.10
C GLU A 295 -24.98 0.39 -6.26
N VAL A 296 -24.36 0.10 -7.40
CA VAL A 296 -24.53 0.88 -8.63
C VAL A 296 -25.16 -0.03 -9.67
N PRO A 297 -26.38 0.27 -10.15
CA PRO A 297 -27.04 -0.57 -11.15
C PRO A 297 -26.27 -0.52 -12.48
N PRO A 298 -26.23 -1.64 -13.23
CA PRO A 298 -25.64 -1.65 -14.56
C PRO A 298 -26.39 -0.67 -15.49
N PRO A 299 -25.70 0.00 -16.42
CA PRO A 299 -26.35 0.80 -17.44
C PRO A 299 -27.40 0.00 -18.24
N PRO A 300 -28.54 0.60 -18.63
CA PRO A 300 -29.60 -0.10 -19.37
C PRO A 300 -29.17 -0.68 -20.72
N ASP A 301 -28.09 -0.15 -21.30
CA ASP A 301 -27.51 -0.56 -22.58
C ASP A 301 -26.40 -1.61 -22.44
N THR A 302 -26.16 -2.14 -21.24
CA THR A 302 -25.18 -3.20 -21.01
C THR A 302 -25.58 -4.46 -21.81
N PRO A 303 -24.74 -4.97 -22.72
CA PRO A 303 -25.04 -6.19 -23.46
C PRO A 303 -25.27 -7.37 -22.53
N GLY A 304 -26.33 -8.16 -22.75
CA GLY A 304 -26.71 -9.27 -21.86
C GLY A 304 -25.67 -10.39 -21.73
N SER A 305 -24.70 -10.47 -22.66
CA SER A 305 -23.58 -11.42 -22.59
C SER A 305 -22.37 -10.90 -21.80
N PHE A 306 -22.39 -9.65 -21.33
CA PHE A 306 -21.30 -9.04 -20.59
C PHE A 306 -21.57 -9.10 -19.09
N SER A 307 -20.51 -9.02 -18.28
CA SER A 307 -20.66 -8.87 -16.84
C SER A 307 -21.36 -7.53 -16.52
N PRO A 308 -22.40 -7.50 -15.67
CA PRO A 308 -23.12 -6.27 -15.34
C PRO A 308 -22.24 -5.22 -14.64
N GLU A 309 -21.20 -5.67 -13.93
CA GLU A 309 -20.23 -4.82 -13.23
C GLU A 309 -19.09 -4.32 -14.14
N MET A 310 -19.05 -4.68 -15.43
CA MET A 310 -17.92 -4.38 -16.33
C MET A 310 -17.56 -2.90 -16.37
N ARG A 311 -18.57 -2.02 -16.54
CA ARG A 311 -18.34 -0.57 -16.59
C ARG A 311 -17.87 -0.02 -15.25
N LEU A 312 -18.50 -0.45 -14.17
CA LEU A 312 -18.13 -0.01 -12.82
C LEU A 312 -16.70 -0.45 -12.47
N ALA A 313 -16.35 -1.70 -12.77
CA ALA A 313 -15.00 -2.23 -12.56
C ALA A 313 -13.95 -1.47 -13.37
N ALA A 314 -14.29 -1.00 -14.58
CA ALA A 314 -13.40 -0.15 -15.37
C ALA A 314 -13.21 1.24 -14.75
N GLU A 315 -14.29 1.90 -14.34
CA GLU A 315 -14.25 3.23 -13.70
C GLU A 315 -13.51 3.18 -12.35
N VAL A 316 -13.80 2.18 -11.52
CA VAL A 316 -13.11 1.93 -10.24
C VAL A 316 -11.65 1.54 -10.48
N GLY A 317 -11.35 0.71 -11.48
CA GLY A 317 -9.99 0.31 -11.82
C GLY A 317 -9.11 1.48 -12.27
N ALA A 318 -9.65 2.41 -13.05
CA ALA A 318 -8.94 3.64 -13.43
C ALA A 318 -8.66 4.52 -12.20
N ALA A 319 -9.68 4.75 -11.36
CA ALA A 319 -9.49 5.52 -10.13
C ALA A 319 -8.55 4.83 -9.13
N ALA A 320 -8.49 3.50 -9.12
CA ALA A 320 -7.55 2.72 -8.32
C ALA A 320 -6.10 2.98 -8.75
N ALA A 321 -5.82 2.97 -10.06
CA ALA A 321 -4.50 3.30 -10.60
C ALA A 321 -4.07 4.72 -10.19
N ASP A 322 -4.97 5.70 -10.32
CA ASP A 322 -4.69 7.08 -9.92
C ASP A 322 -4.45 7.21 -8.40
N CYS A 323 -5.28 6.55 -7.58
CA CYS A 323 -5.09 6.56 -6.13
C CYS A 323 -3.78 5.89 -5.72
N VAL A 324 -3.38 4.79 -6.36
CA VAL A 324 -2.09 4.13 -6.10
C VAL A 324 -0.94 5.06 -6.47
N ALA A 325 -0.96 5.68 -7.64
CA ALA A 325 0.06 6.64 -8.06
C ALA A 325 0.21 7.80 -7.06
N ARG A 326 -0.92 8.39 -6.65
CA ARG A 326 -0.95 9.46 -5.64
C ARG A 326 -0.44 8.98 -4.28
N ALA A 327 -0.84 7.79 -3.83
CA ALA A 327 -0.40 7.21 -2.58
C ALA A 327 1.11 6.95 -2.58
N VAL A 328 1.70 6.47 -3.68
CA VAL A 328 3.15 6.27 -3.79
C VAL A 328 3.91 7.58 -3.55
N LEU A 329 3.56 8.64 -4.27
CA LEU A 329 4.23 9.93 -4.12
C LEU A 329 3.96 10.57 -2.76
N ALA A 330 2.73 10.49 -2.24
CA ALA A 330 2.39 10.99 -0.92
C ALA A 330 3.24 10.31 0.17
N GLY A 331 3.46 9.00 0.08
CA GLY A 331 4.29 8.26 1.04
C GLY A 331 5.77 8.65 1.00
N VAL A 332 6.33 8.84 -0.20
CA VAL A 332 7.72 9.29 -0.38
C VAL A 332 7.90 10.75 0.10
N PHE A 333 6.96 11.64 -0.24
CA PHE A 333 7.06 13.05 0.14
C PHE A 333 6.79 13.30 1.62
N ALA A 334 6.08 12.41 2.30
CA ALA A 334 5.84 12.49 3.75
C ALA A 334 6.91 11.77 4.58
N ALA A 335 7.87 11.08 3.95
CA ALA A 335 8.84 10.28 4.68
C ALA A 335 9.92 11.15 5.36
N ASP A 336 10.20 10.84 6.62
CA ASP A 336 11.37 11.34 7.36
C ASP A 336 12.56 10.39 7.20
N SER A 337 13.78 10.94 7.29
CA SER A 337 15.01 10.14 7.18
C SER A 337 15.09 9.10 8.30
N VAL A 338 15.44 7.87 7.92
CA VAL A 338 15.72 6.76 8.83
C VAL A 338 17.04 6.14 8.40
N ALA A 339 17.91 5.80 9.36
CA ALA A 339 19.20 5.16 9.11
C ALA A 339 20.10 5.91 8.11
N GLY A 340 19.97 7.23 8.05
CA GLY A 340 20.73 8.10 7.13
C GLY A 340 20.27 8.03 5.67
N ILE A 341 19.13 7.40 5.38
CA ILE A 341 18.57 7.34 4.03
C ILE A 341 17.97 8.72 3.69
N PRO A 342 18.39 9.36 2.58
CA PRO A 342 17.94 10.71 2.24
C PRO A 342 16.47 10.72 1.82
N THR A 343 15.74 11.78 2.17
CA THR A 343 14.35 11.96 1.75
C THR A 343 14.26 12.76 0.45
N TYR A 344 13.15 12.64 -0.28
CA TYR A 344 12.93 13.46 -1.47
C TYR A 344 12.96 14.96 -1.14
N ARG A 345 12.35 15.36 -0.01
CA ARG A 345 12.28 16.76 0.42
C ARG A 345 13.64 17.34 0.81
N ASP A 346 14.53 16.53 1.38
CA ASP A 346 15.86 16.99 1.76
C ASP A 346 16.79 17.14 0.55
N VAL A 347 16.67 16.24 -0.43
CA VAL A 347 17.53 16.25 -1.63
C VAL A 347 17.05 17.28 -2.66
N LEU A 348 15.74 17.43 -2.81
CA LEU A 348 15.09 18.29 -3.81
C LEU A 348 14.13 19.30 -3.16
N PRO A 349 14.57 20.10 -2.15
CA PRO A 349 13.67 21.03 -1.47
C PRO A 349 13.11 22.11 -2.40
N GLY A 350 13.83 22.43 -3.48
CA GLY A 350 13.40 23.39 -4.49
C GLY A 350 12.27 22.87 -5.40
N ALA A 351 11.89 21.60 -5.30
CA ALA A 351 10.75 21.06 -6.04
C ALA A 351 9.41 21.45 -5.42
N PHE A 352 9.40 21.91 -4.16
CA PHE A 352 8.18 22.31 -3.46
C PHE A 352 8.00 23.83 -3.48
N PRO A 353 6.76 24.31 -3.60
CA PRO A 353 6.48 25.74 -3.48
C PRO A 353 6.89 26.24 -2.09
N ARG A 354 7.47 27.44 -2.05
CA ARG A 354 7.83 28.15 -0.82
C ARG A 354 6.61 28.74 -0.12
#